data_AF-A0A1A8DN95-F1
#
_entry.id   AF-A0A1A8DN95-F1
#
_cell.length_a   1.000
_cell.length_b   1.000
_cell.length_c   1.000
_cell.angle_alpha   90.00
_cell.angle_beta   90.00
_cell.angle_gamma   90.00
#
_symmetry.space_group_name_H-M   'P 1'
#
loop_
_entity.id
_entity.type
_entity.pdbx_description
1 polymer ?
#
loop_
_entity_poly.entity_id
_entity_poly.type
_entity_poly.pdbx_seq_one_letter_code
_entity_poly.pdbx_strand_id
1 'polypeptide(L)'
;LTDWSESQSVGNVILKYSKELLKAYPPFVNFFEMSKETIVRCEKQKPRFHAFLKINQAKPECGRQTLVELLIRPVQRLPSVALLLSDIKKHTPDDNPDKITLEEAIEA
;
A
#
# COMPACT_ATOMS: atom_id res chain seq x y z
N LEU A 1 -11.53 20.60 -1.27
CA LEU A 1 -10.44 21.22 -0.47
C LEU A 1 -10.98 22.21 0.58
N THR A 2 -12.29 22.25 0.83
CA THR A 2 -12.95 23.28 1.66
C THR A 2 -13.02 22.96 3.16
N ASP A 3 -12.64 21.75 3.59
CA ASP A 3 -12.81 21.30 4.98
C ASP A 3 -11.48 21.12 5.74
N TRP A 4 -10.38 21.67 5.24
CA TRP A 4 -9.10 21.64 5.96
C TRP A 4 -9.04 22.73 7.03
N SER A 5 -8.59 22.35 8.23
CA SER A 5 -8.26 23.26 9.33
C SER A 5 -6.96 22.80 10.00
N GLU A 6 -6.25 23.70 10.66
CA GLU A 6 -5.01 23.39 11.40
C GLU A 6 -5.22 22.40 12.56
N SER A 7 -6.47 22.15 12.94
CA SER A 7 -6.85 21.12 13.92
C SER A 7 -6.89 19.69 13.34
N GLN A 8 -6.80 19.54 12.00
CA GLN A 8 -6.73 18.23 11.38
C GLN A 8 -5.28 17.73 11.35
N SER A 9 -5.11 16.45 11.69
CA SER A 9 -3.79 15.83 11.85
C SER A 9 -3.69 14.61 10.94
N VAL A 10 -2.64 14.59 10.11
CA VAL A 10 -2.35 13.46 9.23
C VAL A 10 -1.94 12.25 10.06
N GLY A 11 -1.18 12.46 11.13
CA GLY A 11 -0.79 11.39 12.06
C GLY A 11 -1.99 10.66 12.65
N ASN A 12 -2.99 11.41 13.15
CA ASN A 12 -4.22 10.83 13.69
C ASN A 12 -5.03 10.04 12.66
N VAL A 13 -5.05 10.48 11.41
CA VAL A 13 -5.70 9.72 10.33
C VAL A 13 -5.00 8.37 10.15
N ILE A 14 -3.68 8.32 10.12
CA ILE A 14 -2.94 7.06 10.00
C ILE A 14 -3.16 6.16 11.21
N LEU A 15 -3.04 6.70 12.43
CA LEU A 15 -3.26 5.96 13.68
C LEU A 15 -4.66 5.36 13.77
N LYS A 16 -5.68 6.05 13.24
CA LYS A 16 -7.06 5.54 13.17
C LYS A 16 -7.15 4.24 12.37
N TYR A 17 -6.36 4.08 11.31
CA TYR A 17 -6.40 2.92 10.42
C TYR A 17 -5.25 1.92 10.66
N SER A 18 -4.27 2.24 11.52
CA SER A 18 -3.07 1.42 11.73
C SER A 18 -3.40 -0.02 12.13
N LYS A 19 -4.38 -0.23 13.01
CA LYS A 19 -4.83 -1.57 13.42
C LYS A 19 -5.34 -2.42 12.25
N GLU A 20 -6.05 -1.82 11.31
CA GLU A 20 -6.56 -2.52 10.12
C GLU A 20 -5.42 -2.86 9.16
N LEU A 21 -4.47 -1.93 8.98
CA LEU A 21 -3.27 -2.14 8.17
C LEU A 21 -2.40 -3.28 8.74
N LEU A 22 -2.13 -3.26 10.05
CA LEU A 22 -1.37 -4.31 10.75
C LEU A 22 -2.06 -5.67 10.71
N LYS A 23 -3.38 -5.72 10.59
CA LYS A 23 -4.11 -6.98 10.43
C LYS A 23 -4.03 -7.52 9.01
N ALA A 24 -4.11 -6.65 8.00
CA ALA A 24 -4.25 -7.05 6.60
C ALA A 24 -2.91 -7.28 5.88
N TYR A 25 -1.91 -6.44 6.14
CA TYR A 25 -0.68 -6.44 5.36
C TYR A 25 0.30 -7.56 5.70
N PRO A 26 0.59 -7.90 6.98
CA PRO A 26 1.51 -8.98 7.29
C PRO A 26 1.18 -10.31 6.61
N PRO A 27 -0.07 -10.84 6.66
CA PRO A 27 -0.36 -12.07 5.93
C PRO A 27 -0.21 -11.88 4.41
N PHE A 28 -0.61 -10.74 3.85
CA PHE A 28 -0.45 -10.48 2.42
C PHE A 28 1.03 -10.51 1.98
N VAL A 29 1.90 -9.82 2.72
CA VAL A 29 3.35 -9.75 2.45
C VAL A 29 3.99 -11.12 2.64
N ASN A 30 3.67 -11.82 3.73
CA ASN A 30 4.25 -13.13 4.04
C ASN A 30 3.93 -14.19 2.96
N PHE A 31 2.75 -14.12 2.34
CA PHE A 31 2.35 -15.06 1.30
C PHE A 31 2.55 -14.54 -0.14
N PHE A 32 3.16 -13.37 -0.32
CA PHE A 32 3.31 -12.75 -1.63
C PHE A 32 4.13 -13.62 -2.59
N GLU A 33 5.32 -14.08 -2.18
CA GLU A 33 6.17 -14.91 -3.05
C GLU A 33 5.50 -16.24 -3.41
N MET A 34 4.86 -16.92 -2.46
CA MET A 34 4.08 -18.13 -2.72
C MET A 34 2.93 -17.88 -3.72
N SER A 35 2.23 -16.75 -3.58
CA SER A 35 1.14 -16.36 -4.49
C SER A 35 1.67 -16.09 -5.90
N LYS A 36 2.79 -15.37 -6.01
CA LYS A 36 3.47 -15.08 -7.27
C LYS A 36 3.92 -16.36 -7.97
N GLU A 37 4.59 -17.28 -7.27
CA GLU A 37 4.98 -18.58 -7.83
C GLU A 37 3.78 -19.39 -8.32
N THR A 38 2.69 -19.37 -7.54
CA THR A 38 1.45 -20.06 -7.91
C THR A 38 0.85 -19.48 -9.19
N ILE A 39 0.80 -18.16 -9.32
CA ILE A 39 0.31 -17.48 -10.54
C ILE A 39 1.16 -17.87 -11.74
N VAL A 40 2.50 -17.77 -11.63
CA VAL A 40 3.43 -18.10 -12.72
C VAL A 40 3.29 -19.57 -13.15
N ARG A 41 3.17 -20.49 -12.19
CA ARG A 41 2.95 -21.91 -12.47
C ARG A 41 1.61 -22.13 -13.17
N CYS A 42 0.53 -21.56 -12.67
CA CYS A 42 -0.81 -21.70 -13.25
C CYS A 42 -0.88 -21.10 -14.65
N GLU A 43 -0.23 -19.97 -14.90
CA GLU A 43 -0.15 -19.34 -16.22
C GLU A 43 0.51 -20.27 -17.24
N LYS A 44 1.63 -20.91 -16.87
CA LYS A 44 2.33 -21.85 -17.75
C LYS A 44 1.54 -23.13 -18.01
N GLN A 45 0.83 -23.64 -17.00
CA GLN A 45 0.18 -24.96 -17.07
C GLN A 45 -1.26 -24.92 -17.57
N LYS A 46 -1.94 -23.77 -17.52
CA LYS A 46 -3.38 -23.65 -17.78
C LYS A 46 -3.63 -22.61 -18.88
N PRO A 47 -3.77 -23.03 -20.16
CA PRO A 47 -3.97 -22.11 -21.28
C PRO A 47 -5.16 -21.15 -21.11
N ARG A 48 -6.26 -21.63 -20.51
CA ARG A 48 -7.43 -20.78 -20.21
C ARG A 48 -7.12 -19.67 -19.19
N PHE A 49 -6.30 -19.97 -18.19
CA PHE A 49 -5.89 -19.00 -17.19
C PHE A 49 -4.92 -17.97 -17.80
N HIS A 50 -3.97 -18.41 -18.62
CA HIS A 50 -3.10 -17.51 -19.38
C HIS A 50 -3.90 -16.54 -20.28
N ALA A 51 -4.85 -17.06 -21.06
CA ALA A 51 -5.71 -16.23 -21.90
C ALA A 51 -6.52 -15.22 -21.06
N PHE A 52 -7.08 -15.66 -19.92
CA PHE A 52 -7.75 -14.77 -18.97
C PHE A 52 -6.83 -13.64 -18.47
N LEU A 53 -5.60 -13.95 -18.07
CA LEU A 53 -4.63 -12.94 -17.62
C LEU A 53 -4.30 -11.94 -18.74
N LYS A 54 -4.11 -12.41 -19.98
CA LYS A 54 -3.82 -11.55 -21.13
C LYS A 54 -4.97 -10.61 -21.48
N ILE A 55 -6.21 -11.11 -21.46
CA ILE A 55 -7.40 -10.29 -21.70
C ILE A 55 -7.52 -9.19 -20.64
N ASN A 56 -7.29 -9.52 -19.36
CA ASN A 56 -7.37 -8.53 -18.29
C ASN A 56 -6.19 -7.54 -18.32
N GLN A 57 -4.97 -7.99 -18.61
CA GLN A 57 -3.79 -7.11 -18.74
C GLN A 57 -3.99 -6.03 -19.82
N ALA A 58 -4.74 -6.33 -20.88
CA ALA A 58 -5.04 -5.38 -21.95
C ALA A 58 -6.06 -4.31 -21.56
N LYS A 59 -6.76 -4.46 -20.43
CA LYS A 59 -7.73 -3.47 -19.96
C LYS A 59 -7.03 -2.19 -19.51
N PRO A 60 -7.60 -0.99 -19.81
CA PRO A 60 -6.97 0.28 -19.47
C PRO A 60 -6.61 0.43 -17.98
N GLU A 61 -7.48 -0.04 -17.07
CA GLU A 61 -7.28 0.03 -15.63
C GLU A 61 -6.06 -0.76 -15.13
N CYS A 62 -5.62 -1.78 -15.87
CA CYS A 62 -4.43 -2.56 -15.54
C CYS A 62 -3.13 -1.90 -16.01
N GLY A 63 -3.18 -0.83 -16.81
CA GLY A 63 -1.99 -0.09 -17.23
C GLY A 63 -0.94 -0.94 -17.96
N ARG A 64 -1.37 -1.99 -18.65
CA ARG A 64 -0.52 -3.03 -19.29
C ARG A 64 0.36 -3.83 -18.32
N GLN A 65 0.10 -3.77 -17.02
CA GLN A 65 0.83 -4.53 -16.01
C GLN A 65 0.22 -5.93 -15.82
N THR A 66 1.08 -6.90 -15.58
CA THR A 66 0.71 -8.26 -15.21
C THR A 66 0.09 -8.30 -13.81
N LEU A 67 -0.65 -9.37 -13.49
CA LEU A 67 -1.23 -9.55 -12.16
C LEU A 67 -0.16 -9.50 -11.05
N VAL A 68 1.02 -10.07 -11.28
CA VAL A 68 2.13 -10.05 -10.31
C VAL A 68 2.65 -8.64 -10.07
N GLU A 69 2.81 -7.83 -11.12
CA GLU A 69 3.22 -6.42 -11.03
C GLU A 69 2.17 -5.52 -10.36
N LEU A 70 0.91 -5.94 -10.33
CA LEU A 70 -0.12 -5.25 -9.55
C LEU A 70 -0.11 -5.71 -8.09
N LEU A 71 0.10 -7.00 -7.84
CA LEU A 71 0.12 -7.58 -6.48
C LEU A 71 1.35 -7.18 -5.66
N ILE A 72 2.44 -6.69 -6.27
CA ILE A 72 3.59 -6.16 -5.52
C ILE A 72 3.28 -4.81 -4.85
N ARG A 73 2.27 -4.08 -5.33
CA ARG A 73 1.99 -2.71 -4.86
C ARG A 73 1.72 -2.63 -3.35
N PRO A 74 0.89 -3.51 -2.73
CA PRO A 74 0.72 -3.49 -1.27
C PRO A 74 2.03 -3.75 -0.52
N VAL A 75 2.90 -4.63 -1.00
CA VAL A 75 4.20 -4.89 -0.38
C VAL A 75 5.07 -3.63 -0.37
N GLN A 76 5.05 -2.85 -1.45
CA GLN A 76 5.82 -1.60 -1.59
C GLN A 76 5.15 -0.40 -0.92
N ARG A 77 3.82 -0.43 -0.76
CA ARG A 77 3.05 0.73 -0.30
C ARG A 77 3.34 1.08 1.15
N LEU A 78 3.46 0.08 2.03
CA LEU A 78 3.76 0.33 3.45
C LEU A 78 5.09 1.07 3.65
N PRO A 79 6.23 0.59 3.11
CA PRO A 79 7.49 1.34 3.18
C PRO A 79 7.37 2.76 2.62
N SER A 80 6.68 2.91 1.49
CA SER A 80 6.48 4.23 0.87
C SER A 80 5.67 5.18 1.76
N VAL A 81 4.65 4.69 2.46
CA VAL A 81 3.87 5.49 3.41
C VAL A 81 4.72 5.92 4.59
N ALA A 82 5.56 5.03 5.14
CA ALA A 82 6.46 5.39 6.24
C ALA A 82 7.44 6.51 5.85
N LEU A 83 8.01 6.44 4.65
CA LEU A 83 8.87 7.51 4.10
C LEU A 83 8.11 8.83 3.94
N LEU A 84 6.89 8.80 3.40
CA LEU A 84 6.06 9.99 3.26
C LEU A 84 5.75 10.62 4.62
N LEU A 85 5.40 9.82 5.63
CA LEU A 85 5.14 10.35 6.98
C LEU A 85 6.39 10.96 7.61
N SER A 86 7.55 10.35 7.39
CA SER A 86 8.83 10.87 7.84
C SER A 86 9.16 12.22 7.20
N ASP A 87 8.90 12.37 5.90
CA ASP A 87 9.08 13.63 5.17
C ASP A 87 8.08 14.70 5.62
N ILE A 88 6.81 14.33 5.89
CA ILE A 88 5.81 15.25 6.43
C ILE A 88 6.24 15.74 7.82
N LYS A 89 6.65 14.83 8.72
CA LYS A 89 7.16 15.18 10.06
C LYS A 89 8.33 16.15 9.99
N LYS A 90 9.27 15.91 9.07
CA LYS A 90 10.46 16.77 8.86
C LYS A 90 10.09 18.21 8.50
N HIS A 91 9.00 18.41 7.75
CA HIS A 91 8.53 19.74 7.34
C HIS A 91 7.40 20.29 8.23
N THR A 92 7.07 19.58 9.32
CA THR A 92 6.09 20.03 10.31
C THR A 92 6.81 20.80 11.42
N PRO A 93 6.37 22.03 11.79
CA PRO A 93 6.94 22.80 12.89
C PRO A 93 6.90 22.06 14.24
N ASP A 94 7.84 22.35 15.15
CA ASP A 94 7.93 21.69 16.47
C ASP A 94 6.77 22.03 17.41
N ASP A 95 6.14 23.19 17.22
CA ASP A 95 4.96 23.66 17.95
C ASP A 95 3.65 23.10 17.39
N ASN A 96 3.69 22.42 16.24
CA ASN A 96 2.51 21.82 15.64
C ASN A 96 2.19 20.46 16.31
N PRO A 97 0.97 20.26 16.85
CA PRO A 97 0.59 19.02 17.53
C PRO A 97 0.66 17.77 16.63
N ASP A 98 0.55 17.92 15.30
CA ASP A 98 0.64 16.81 14.35
C ASP A 98 2.04 16.17 14.36
N LYS A 99 3.08 16.88 14.80
CA LYS A 99 4.45 16.35 14.88
C LYS A 99 4.56 15.13 15.78
N ILE A 100 3.84 15.13 16.90
CA ILE A 100 3.80 14.01 17.85
C ILE A 100 3.05 12.83 17.24
N THR A 101 1.86 13.08 16.70
CA THR A 101 1.03 12.02 16.11
C THR A 101 1.64 11.44 14.83
N LEU A 102 2.44 12.21 14.09
CA LEU A 102 3.21 11.71 12.96
C LEU A 102 4.33 10.78 13.42
N GLU A 103 4.98 11.06 14.54
CA GLU A 103 5.98 10.13 15.11
C GLU A 103 5.34 8.81 15.53
N GLU A 104 4.24 8.88 16.28
CA GLU A 104 3.48 7.70 16.68
C GLU A 104 3.00 6.90 15.46
N ALA A 105 2.58 7.59 14.39
CA ALA A 105 2.14 6.95 13.16
C ALA A 105 3.27 6.27 12.36
N ILE A 106 4.52 6.73 12.49
CA ILE A 106 5.69 6.11 11.85
C ILE A 106 6.10 4.82 12.59
N GLU A 107 5.91 4.79 13.91
CA GLU A 107 6.27 3.64 14.76
C GLU A 107 5.17 2.57 14.87
N ALA A 108 3.93 2.89 14.48
CA ALA A 108 2.77 2.01 14.53
C ALA A 108 2.78 0.89 13.48
#